data_AF-A0A915BAH2-F1
#
_entry.id   AF-A0A915BAH2-F1
#
_cell.length_a   1.000
_cell.length_b   1.000
_cell.length_c   1.000
_cell.angle_alpha   90.00
_cell.angle_beta   90.00
_cell.angle_gamma   90.00
#
_symmetry.space_group_name_H-M   'P 1'
#
loop_
_entity.id
_entity.type
_entity.pdbx_description
1 polymer ?
#
loop_
_entity_poly.entity_id
_entity_poly.type
_entity_poly.pdbx_seq_one_letter_code
_entity_poly.pdbx_strand_id
1 'polypeptide(L)'
;MDSSSNIVEDDPIIAEFDVILCKSDVNAALYRVQYPTRKIDPYESKHLSARFKRSVKLLEMKMKADTQTGSFDRGKAEHLASILSGGRQLAASTAPFRILDEETYIGRCFNSNSPLHYAIGFFVNQTFYLCPMRGTFEMRRSVAYINERGKKNAAAADADSEEVDSESEQAPGPSPIRVRFLRAETEKQKKRREESSLHRSKLIEQDPWIPLEIHSQKEIVSQEKRRLLLEPKEHPDSKLDAPDPEDLIQVAIIGEKMTQLDLDKCDQLISLRRTRHLPEVEQIRALVLKARIITTIEAMQYVSEEITREVFLTYVQDFAHLVHGVWVIKSEMLYQGEHQTALRSARDLALCLITAGLPVRRSDLRQAFGLSIDDLDSILGTFAKIECSAGRRRWVLRVEPDATFGQNKMELDIMVGERRYWHKRWEQIHRYLNVQEAKNKAVASRRKNSQRRSSGSGTSPKKRTTSATRTVLID
;
A
#
# COMPACT_ATOMS: atom_id res chain seq x y z
N MET A 1 34.61 4.82 -27.77
CA MET A 1 34.07 6.18 -28.01
C MET A 1 33.85 6.77 -26.64
N ASP A 2 34.95 7.28 -26.08
CA ASP A 2 34.96 8.05 -24.84
C ASP A 2 34.40 9.42 -25.16
N SER A 3 33.20 9.67 -24.65
CA SER A 3 32.57 10.99 -24.68
C SER A 3 32.10 11.34 -23.27
N SER A 4 32.98 11.12 -22.27
CA SER A 4 32.88 11.77 -20.97
C SER A 4 33.44 13.16 -21.16
N SER A 5 32.57 14.08 -21.56
CA SER A 5 32.83 15.51 -21.59
C SER A 5 33.42 15.95 -20.24
N ASN A 6 34.68 16.38 -20.27
CA ASN A 6 35.33 17.14 -19.21
C ASN A 6 34.41 18.29 -18.80
N ILE A 7 33.72 18.13 -17.67
CA ILE A 7 33.04 19.22 -17.01
C ILE A 7 34.16 20.06 -16.41
N VAL A 8 34.26 21.29 -16.91
CA VAL A 8 35.27 22.29 -16.54
C VAL A 8 35.27 22.47 -15.01
N GLU A 9 36.35 22.06 -14.36
CA GLU A 9 36.65 22.23 -12.92
C GLU A 9 37.09 23.67 -12.59
N ASP A 10 36.33 24.71 -12.94
CA ASP A 10 36.73 26.08 -12.60
C ASP A 10 35.52 27.02 -12.43
N ASP A 11 34.56 26.64 -11.58
CA ASP A 11 33.68 27.64 -10.96
C ASP A 11 34.30 28.06 -9.61
N PRO A 12 34.93 29.24 -9.52
CA PRO A 12 35.61 29.65 -8.30
C PRO A 12 34.60 29.86 -7.18
N ILE A 13 34.81 29.20 -6.05
CA ILE A 13 33.99 29.40 -4.85
C ILE A 13 34.17 30.85 -4.38
N ILE A 14 33.10 31.65 -4.47
CA ILE A 14 33.10 33.07 -4.11
C ILE A 14 32.85 33.28 -2.62
N ALA A 15 32.07 32.39 -1.99
CA ALA A 15 31.73 32.44 -0.57
C ALA A 15 31.32 31.06 -0.05
N GLU A 16 31.72 30.76 1.18
CA GLU A 16 31.30 29.58 1.92
C GLU A 16 30.41 30.02 3.10
N PHE A 17 29.30 29.30 3.31
CA PHE A 17 28.36 29.61 4.38
C PHE A 17 28.09 28.36 5.20
N ASP A 18 28.20 28.48 6.51
CA ASP A 18 27.78 27.42 7.42
C ASP A 18 26.26 27.28 7.40
N VAL A 19 25.78 26.04 7.24
CA VAL A 19 24.34 25.73 7.27
C VAL A 19 23.98 25.08 8.60
N ILE A 20 23.15 25.75 9.39
CA ILE A 20 22.66 25.24 10.68
C ILE A 20 21.20 24.82 10.54
N LEU A 21 20.91 23.54 10.79
CA LEU A 21 19.55 23.03 10.88
C LEU A 21 18.97 23.30 12.27
N CYS A 22 18.07 24.26 12.38
CA CYS A 22 17.38 24.58 13.63
C CYS A 22 16.38 23.49 13.99
N LYS A 23 16.32 23.10 15.27
CA LYS A 23 15.31 22.18 15.80
C LYS A 23 14.36 22.91 16.74
N SER A 24 13.06 22.82 16.44
CA SER A 24 12.02 23.24 17.39
C SER A 24 12.05 22.35 18.64
N ASP A 25 11.77 22.92 19.80
CA ASP A 25 11.60 22.15 21.05
C ASP A 25 10.49 21.11 20.93
N VAL A 26 10.54 20.09 21.80
CA VAL A 26 9.56 18.99 21.85
C VAL A 26 8.11 19.49 21.97
N ASN A 27 7.91 20.64 22.62
CA ASN A 27 6.62 21.27 22.83
C ASN A 27 6.35 22.48 21.91
N ALA A 28 7.18 22.70 20.89
CA ALA A 28 7.05 23.79 19.94
C ALA A 28 6.89 23.26 18.50
N ALA A 29 6.16 24.01 17.69
CA ALA A 29 6.01 23.71 16.28
C ALA A 29 5.97 24.99 15.46
N LEU A 30 6.75 25.02 14.39
CA LEU A 30 6.79 26.13 13.45
C LEU A 30 5.77 25.91 12.33
N TYR A 31 4.89 26.88 12.14
CA TYR A 31 3.89 26.87 11.08
C TYR A 31 3.94 28.18 10.29
N ARG A 32 3.71 28.10 8.98
CA ARG A 32 3.46 29.28 8.16
C ARG A 32 1.97 29.58 8.12
N VAL A 33 1.57 30.80 8.44
CA VAL A 33 0.16 31.25 8.33
C VAL A 33 0.07 32.25 7.19
N GLN A 34 -0.72 31.95 6.16
CA GLN A 34 -0.87 32.78 4.97
C GLN A 34 -2.32 33.20 4.76
N TYR A 35 -2.54 34.41 4.27
CA TYR A 35 -3.86 34.99 4.01
C TYR A 35 -4.00 35.38 2.53
N PRO A 36 -4.37 34.45 1.64
CA PRO A 36 -4.33 34.69 0.20
C PRO A 36 -5.20 35.88 -0.27
N THR A 37 -6.30 36.15 0.43
CA THR A 37 -7.29 37.17 0.03
C THR A 37 -7.16 38.47 0.80
N ARG A 38 -6.27 38.58 1.78
CA ARG A 38 -6.15 39.76 2.64
C ARG A 38 -5.00 40.65 2.16
N LYS A 39 -5.27 41.95 2.05
CA LYS A 39 -4.29 42.95 1.58
C LYS A 39 -3.50 43.63 2.71
N ILE A 40 -3.97 43.50 3.94
CA ILE A 40 -3.41 44.17 5.13
C ILE A 40 -2.90 43.08 6.09
N ASP A 41 -1.80 43.35 6.77
CA ASP A 41 -1.25 42.45 7.77
C ASP A 41 -2.32 42.14 8.86
N PRO A 42 -2.67 40.85 9.09
CA PRO A 42 -3.59 40.45 10.16
C PRO A 42 -3.10 40.85 11.55
N TYR A 43 -1.78 40.93 11.78
CA TYR A 43 -1.19 41.19 13.10
C TYR A 43 -1.21 42.67 13.50
N GLU A 44 -1.53 43.58 12.59
CA GLU A 44 -1.77 45.00 12.89
C GLU A 44 -3.14 45.25 13.53
N SER A 45 -4.04 44.25 13.54
CA SER A 45 -5.36 44.40 14.15
C SER A 45 -5.26 44.46 15.68
N LYS A 46 -5.81 45.53 16.27
CA LYS A 46 -5.81 45.76 17.74
C LYS A 46 -6.54 44.68 18.55
N HIS A 47 -7.40 43.89 17.91
CA HIS A 47 -8.23 42.88 18.55
C HIS A 47 -8.14 41.55 17.80
N LEU A 48 -6.94 40.97 17.83
CA LEU A 48 -6.66 39.66 17.28
C LEU A 48 -6.84 38.59 18.35
N SER A 49 -7.65 37.57 18.06
CA SER A 49 -7.77 36.37 18.91
C SER A 49 -7.63 35.12 18.06
N ALA A 50 -7.08 34.06 18.64
CA ALA A 50 -6.88 32.80 17.94
C ALA A 50 -7.24 31.61 18.82
N ARG A 51 -7.67 30.54 18.17
CA ARG A 51 -7.88 29.23 18.79
C ARG A 51 -7.47 28.12 17.83
N PHE A 52 -7.03 27.02 18.40
CA PHE A 52 -6.43 25.93 17.65
C PHE A 52 -6.98 24.58 18.07
N LYS A 53 -7.25 23.71 17.09
CA LYS A 53 -7.53 22.28 17.32
C LYS A 53 -6.30 21.46 16.95
N ARG A 54 -5.76 20.73 17.93
CA ARG A 54 -4.46 20.05 17.82
C ARG A 54 -4.52 18.84 16.90
N SER A 55 -5.54 18.00 17.04
CA SER A 55 -5.63 16.71 16.37
C SER A 55 -5.88 16.89 14.87
N VAL A 56 -6.80 17.79 14.52
CA VAL A 56 -7.16 18.07 13.12
C VAL A 56 -6.35 19.21 12.49
N LYS A 57 -5.41 19.81 13.24
CA LYS A 57 -4.60 20.97 12.82
C LYS A 57 -5.46 22.05 12.16
N LEU A 58 -6.37 22.61 12.95
CA LEU A 58 -7.29 23.65 12.52
C LEU A 58 -7.01 24.93 13.31
N LEU A 59 -6.69 26.01 12.62
CA LEU A 59 -6.48 27.33 13.22
C LEU A 59 -7.65 28.24 12.86
N GLU A 60 -8.24 28.87 13.87
CA GLU A 60 -9.20 29.96 13.69
C GLU A 60 -8.60 31.24 14.25
N MET A 61 -8.68 32.31 13.48
CA MET A 61 -8.26 33.65 13.89
C MET A 61 -9.40 34.62 13.66
N LYS A 62 -9.73 35.41 14.68
CA LYS A 62 -10.77 36.44 14.65
C LYS A 62 -10.15 37.80 14.84
N MET A 63 -10.60 38.74 14.03
CA MET A 63 -10.02 40.08 13.96
C MET A 63 -11.14 41.07 13.72
N LYS A 64 -10.99 42.31 14.17
CA LYS A 64 -11.98 43.34 13.86
C LYS A 64 -11.84 43.83 12.42
N ALA A 65 -12.99 44.03 11.79
CA ALA A 65 -13.14 44.76 10.56
C ALA A 65 -12.80 46.23 10.80
N ASP A 66 -12.27 46.88 9.77
CA ASP A 66 -12.08 48.31 9.79
C ASP A 66 -13.43 49.01 9.62
N THR A 67 -13.91 49.63 10.69
CA THR A 67 -15.16 50.40 10.72
C THR A 67 -14.92 51.90 10.55
N GLN A 68 -13.67 52.34 10.42
CA GLN A 68 -13.30 53.76 10.39
C GLN A 68 -13.16 54.29 8.97
N THR A 69 -12.77 53.45 8.01
CA THR A 69 -12.73 53.85 6.61
C THR A 69 -14.12 53.86 5.97
N GLY A 70 -14.34 54.73 4.99
CA GLY A 70 -15.61 54.85 4.25
C GLY A 70 -16.01 53.61 3.44
N SER A 71 -15.27 52.51 3.55
CA SER A 71 -15.58 51.21 2.94
C SER A 71 -16.55 50.36 3.77
N PHE A 72 -16.84 50.75 5.01
CA PHE A 72 -17.73 50.03 5.92
C PHE A 72 -19.17 50.58 5.90
N ASP A 73 -20.12 49.75 5.48
CA ASP A 73 -21.55 50.07 5.53
C ASP A 73 -22.15 49.62 6.86
N ARG A 74 -22.30 50.59 7.78
CA ARG A 74 -22.83 50.34 9.12
C ARG A 74 -24.26 49.78 9.09
N GLY A 75 -25.13 50.30 8.23
CA GLY A 75 -26.53 49.85 8.15
C GLY A 75 -26.62 48.38 7.73
N LYS A 76 -25.81 47.96 6.75
CA LYS A 76 -25.73 46.53 6.37
C LYS A 76 -25.15 45.66 7.48
N ALA A 77 -24.12 46.14 8.18
CA ALA A 77 -23.50 45.39 9.27
C ALA A 77 -24.45 45.20 10.47
N GLU A 78 -25.27 46.21 10.78
CA GLU A 78 -26.34 46.13 11.78
C GLU A 78 -27.45 45.17 11.34
N HIS A 79 -27.87 45.23 10.07
CA HIS A 79 -28.87 44.32 9.51
C HIS A 79 -28.39 42.86 9.53
N LEU A 80 -27.12 42.60 9.17
CA LEU A 80 -26.56 41.25 9.24
C LEU A 80 -26.47 40.75 10.68
N ALA A 81 -26.08 41.61 11.63
CA ALA A 81 -26.02 41.25 13.04
C ALA A 81 -27.41 40.97 13.65
N SER A 82 -28.45 41.71 13.25
CA SER A 82 -29.83 41.47 13.70
C SER A 82 -30.40 40.16 13.19
N ILE A 83 -30.12 39.82 11.92
CA ILE A 83 -30.47 38.51 11.33
C ILE A 83 -29.81 37.37 12.10
N LEU A 84 -28.51 37.48 12.39
CA LEU A 84 -27.76 36.42 13.10
C LEU A 84 -28.25 36.20 14.53
N SER A 85 -28.68 37.27 15.19
CA SER A 85 -29.25 37.26 16.54
C SER A 85 -30.69 36.76 16.59
N GLY A 86 -31.28 36.35 15.45
CA GLY A 86 -32.62 35.77 15.37
C GLY A 86 -33.74 36.77 15.65
N GLY A 87 -33.53 38.05 15.34
CA GLY A 87 -34.56 39.10 15.51
C GLY A 87 -34.95 39.41 16.96
N ARG A 88 -34.38 38.74 17.97
CA ARG A 88 -34.60 39.04 19.39
C ARG A 88 -33.81 40.28 19.82
N GLN A 89 -34.22 41.45 19.33
CA GLN A 89 -34.18 42.63 20.19
C GLN A 89 -35.39 42.55 21.10
N LEU A 90 -35.24 41.84 22.24
CA LEU A 90 -36.11 42.07 23.38
C LEU A 90 -35.85 43.50 23.86
N ALA A 91 -36.90 44.30 23.92
CA ALA A 91 -36.95 45.72 24.20
C ALA A 91 -36.47 46.15 25.61
N ALA A 92 -35.47 45.47 26.20
CA ALA A 92 -35.03 45.71 27.58
C ALA A 92 -33.56 45.31 27.84
N SER A 93 -32.63 45.61 26.92
CA SER A 93 -31.20 45.45 27.21
C SER A 93 -30.44 46.70 26.79
N THR A 94 -29.77 47.34 27.75
CA THR A 94 -28.75 48.39 27.59
C THR A 94 -27.47 47.91 26.89
N ALA A 95 -27.50 46.76 26.21
CA ALA A 95 -26.40 46.28 25.41
C ALA A 95 -26.27 47.12 24.13
N PRO A 96 -25.05 47.59 23.76
CA PRO A 96 -24.86 48.36 22.54
C PRO A 96 -25.36 47.57 21.32
N PHE A 97 -25.96 48.29 20.36
CA PHE A 97 -26.38 47.73 19.06
C PHE A 97 -25.27 46.82 18.52
N ARG A 98 -25.56 45.52 18.36
CA ARG A 98 -24.59 44.56 17.83
C ARG A 98 -24.38 44.86 16.36
N ILE A 99 -23.14 45.14 15.98
CA ILE A 99 -22.70 45.32 14.59
C ILE A 99 -21.85 44.10 14.23
N LEU A 100 -21.97 43.60 13.00
CA LEU A 100 -21.06 42.57 12.51
C LEU A 100 -19.72 43.21 12.14
N ASP A 101 -18.86 43.40 13.15
CA ASP A 101 -17.52 44.01 13.02
C ASP A 101 -16.38 42.99 13.18
N GLU A 102 -16.68 41.68 13.24
CA GLU A 102 -15.68 40.61 13.36
C GLU A 102 -15.51 39.83 12.05
N GLU A 103 -14.27 39.72 11.58
CA GLU A 103 -13.88 38.80 10.52
C GLU A 103 -13.27 37.53 11.12
N THR A 104 -13.88 36.37 10.81
CA THR A 104 -13.32 35.07 11.21
C THR A 104 -12.61 34.43 10.02
N TYR A 105 -11.35 34.04 10.20
CA TYR A 105 -10.56 33.29 9.24
C TYR A 105 -10.27 31.90 9.77
N ILE A 106 -10.41 30.89 8.92
CA ILE A 106 -10.17 29.49 9.27
C ILE A 106 -9.15 28.92 8.30
N GLY A 107 -8.09 28.32 8.84
CA GLY A 107 -7.06 27.62 8.07
C GLY A 107 -6.91 26.17 8.52
N ARG A 108 -6.73 25.28 7.56
CA ARG A 108 -6.42 23.86 7.80
C ARG A 108 -5.03 23.56 7.30
N CYS A 109 -4.21 22.97 8.16
CA CYS A 109 -2.91 22.45 7.77
C CYS A 109 -3.06 20.96 7.48
N PHE A 110 -3.10 20.60 6.20
CA PHE A 110 -3.12 19.19 5.81
C PHE A 110 -1.74 18.58 5.99
N ASN A 111 -1.69 17.37 6.57
CA ASN A 111 -0.51 16.54 6.43
C ASN A 111 -0.51 16.03 4.99
N SER A 112 0.49 16.43 4.22
CA SER A 112 0.77 15.79 2.94
C SER A 112 1.64 14.58 3.23
N ASN A 113 1.28 13.42 2.68
CA ASN A 113 2.19 12.26 2.61
C ASN A 113 3.24 12.44 1.49
N SER A 114 3.27 13.62 0.86
CA SER A 114 4.34 13.98 -0.07
C SER A 114 5.67 14.04 0.67
N PRO A 115 6.78 13.58 0.05
CA PRO A 115 8.12 13.75 0.59
C PRO A 115 8.60 15.21 0.62
N LEU A 116 7.75 16.16 0.20
CA LEU A 116 8.07 17.57 0.15
C LEU A 116 8.01 18.20 1.55
N HIS A 117 9.18 18.52 2.09
CA HIS A 117 9.33 19.27 3.33
C HIS A 117 9.64 20.74 3.02
N TYR A 118 8.98 21.64 3.75
CA TYR A 118 9.25 23.07 3.65
C TYR A 118 10.04 23.54 4.87
N ALA A 119 10.95 24.48 4.67
CA ALA A 119 11.71 25.12 5.72
C ALA A 119 11.79 26.63 5.47
N ILE A 120 12.05 27.40 6.54
CA ILE A 120 12.37 28.83 6.47
C ILE A 120 13.88 28.94 6.52
N GLY A 121 14.46 29.61 5.52
CA GLY A 121 15.89 29.90 5.44
C GLY A 121 16.16 31.38 5.62
N PHE A 122 17.15 31.75 6.44
CA PHE A 122 17.60 33.14 6.55
C PHE A 122 19.06 33.23 7.02
N PHE A 123 19.71 34.34 6.69
CA PHE A 123 21.11 34.60 7.03
C PHE A 123 21.22 35.45 8.30
N VAL A 124 22.12 35.06 9.19
CA VAL A 124 22.56 35.87 10.34
C VAL A 124 24.08 35.73 10.43
N ASN A 125 24.81 36.84 10.36
CA ASN A 125 26.27 36.86 10.52
C ASN A 125 27.03 35.85 9.64
N GLN A 126 26.71 35.76 8.34
CA GLN A 126 27.29 34.80 7.38
C GLN A 126 26.99 33.31 7.66
N THR A 127 26.04 33.02 8.55
CA THR A 127 25.53 31.66 8.77
C THR A 127 24.10 31.55 8.25
N PHE A 128 23.81 30.48 7.50
CA PHE A 128 22.49 30.18 6.98
C PHE A 128 21.73 29.26 7.93
N TYR A 129 20.65 29.77 8.51
CA TYR A 129 19.79 29.00 9.41
C TYR A 129 18.62 28.43 8.65
N LEU A 130 18.43 27.11 8.73
CA LEU A 130 17.33 26.38 8.11
C LEU A 130 16.39 25.86 9.20
N CYS A 131 15.16 26.37 9.24
CA CYS A 131 14.14 26.00 10.21
C CYS A 131 13.03 25.16 9.54
N PRO A 132 12.96 23.84 9.77
CA PRO A 132 11.89 23.00 9.23
C PRO A 132 10.51 23.44 9.70
N MET A 133 9.55 23.51 8.79
CA MET A 133 8.17 23.83 9.09
C MET A 133 7.32 22.57 9.21
N ARG A 134 6.43 22.55 10.20
CA ARG A 134 5.46 21.46 10.38
C ARG A 134 4.31 21.52 9.36
N GLY A 135 4.09 22.70 8.78
CA GLY A 135 3.14 22.87 7.67
C GLY A 135 2.70 24.32 7.47
N THR A 136 1.73 24.51 6.58
CA THR A 136 1.17 25.82 6.24
C THR A 136 -0.33 25.85 6.50
N PHE A 137 -0.81 26.90 7.16
CA PHE A 137 -2.22 27.25 7.26
C PHE A 137 -2.57 28.26 6.18
N GLU A 138 -3.37 27.84 5.20
CA GLU A 138 -4.01 28.76 4.27
C GLU A 138 -5.31 29.28 4.88
N MET A 139 -5.28 30.52 5.36
CA MET A 139 -6.39 31.15 6.06
C MET A 139 -7.41 31.67 5.05
N ARG A 140 -8.66 31.20 5.17
CA ARG A 140 -9.79 31.66 4.34
C ARG A 140 -10.85 32.30 5.21
N ARG A 141 -11.45 33.39 4.72
CA ARG A 141 -12.55 34.05 5.42
C ARG A 141 -13.74 33.10 5.53
N SER A 142 -14.23 32.90 6.75
CA SER A 142 -15.41 32.09 7.03
C SER A 142 -16.68 32.91 6.83
N VAL A 143 -17.62 32.34 6.09
CA VAL A 143 -19.00 32.85 5.93
C VAL A 143 -20.01 31.91 6.61
N ALA A 144 -19.58 31.12 7.59
CA ALA A 144 -20.42 30.13 8.27
C ALA A 144 -21.71 30.73 8.85
N TYR A 145 -21.66 31.99 9.28
CA TYR A 145 -22.80 32.76 9.77
C TYR A 145 -23.94 32.85 8.74
N ILE A 146 -23.65 32.79 7.43
CA ILE A 146 -24.68 32.76 6.37
C ILE A 146 -25.39 31.40 6.33
N ASN A 147 -24.67 30.30 6.58
CA ASN A 147 -25.25 28.95 6.52
C ASN A 147 -26.13 28.65 7.74
N GLU A 148 -25.82 29.22 8.90
CA GLU A 148 -26.65 29.10 10.10
C GLU A 148 -28.06 29.71 9.90
N ARG A 149 -28.19 30.71 9.03
CA ARG A 149 -29.48 31.27 8.59
C ARG A 149 -30.37 30.22 7.94
N GLY A 150 -29.83 29.41 7.03
CA GLY A 150 -30.59 28.39 6.30
C GLY A 150 -31.14 27.31 7.24
N LYS A 151 -30.36 26.91 8.24
CA LYS A 151 -30.79 25.95 9.28
C LYS A 151 -31.85 26.54 10.22
N LYS A 152 -31.68 27.79 10.66
CA LYS A 152 -32.67 28.46 11.53
C LYS A 152 -33.99 28.73 10.79
N ASN A 153 -33.94 29.12 9.52
CA ASN A 153 -35.14 29.36 8.71
C ASN A 153 -35.87 28.05 8.36
N ALA A 154 -35.16 26.97 8.08
CA ALA A 154 -35.77 25.65 7.89
C ALA A 154 -36.41 25.12 9.19
N ALA A 155 -35.71 25.26 10.32
CA ALA A 155 -36.26 24.87 11.62
C ALA A 155 -37.45 25.74 12.08
N ALA A 156 -37.48 27.03 11.71
CA ALA A 156 -38.63 27.91 11.97
C ALA A 156 -39.81 27.60 11.04
N ALA A 157 -39.56 27.25 9.77
CA ALA A 157 -40.61 26.82 8.84
C ALA A 157 -41.20 25.45 9.20
N ASP A 158 -40.38 24.52 9.71
CA ASP A 158 -40.87 23.24 10.25
C ASP A 158 -41.67 23.48 11.55
N ALA A 159 -41.23 24.37 12.44
CA ALA A 159 -41.95 24.69 13.67
C ALA A 159 -43.29 25.41 13.42
N ASP A 160 -43.39 26.25 12.38
CA ASP A 160 -44.63 26.94 11.97
C ASP A 160 -45.59 25.99 11.22
N SER A 161 -45.09 24.82 10.75
CA SER A 161 -45.91 23.77 10.13
C SER A 161 -46.50 22.77 11.13
N GLU A 162 -46.02 22.74 12.38
CA GLU A 162 -46.52 21.85 13.44
C GLU A 162 -47.61 22.49 14.33
N GLU A 163 -48.04 23.74 14.06
CA GLU A 163 -49.18 24.36 14.75
C GLU A 163 -50.54 24.13 14.05
N VAL A 164 -50.62 23.27 13.04
CA VAL A 164 -51.88 22.94 12.35
C VAL A 164 -52.08 21.42 12.17
N ASP A 165 -51.95 20.64 13.25
CA ASP A 165 -52.67 19.35 13.32
C ASP A 165 -52.86 18.88 14.78
N SER A 166 -53.61 19.65 15.55
CA SER A 166 -54.11 19.19 16.85
C SER A 166 -55.39 18.39 16.67
N GLU A 167 -55.31 17.16 16.16
CA GLU A 167 -56.20 16.03 16.48
C GLU A 167 -55.54 14.68 16.11
N SER A 168 -54.70 14.15 16.99
CA SER A 168 -54.59 12.70 17.20
C SER A 168 -53.75 12.39 18.44
N GLU A 169 -54.40 12.43 19.60
CA GLU A 169 -53.91 11.70 20.76
C GLU A 169 -53.96 10.19 20.44
N GLN A 170 -52.82 9.61 20.06
CA GLN A 170 -52.56 8.20 20.29
C GLN A 170 -51.32 8.05 21.17
N ALA A 171 -51.54 7.44 22.32
CA ALA A 171 -50.55 7.15 23.35
C ALA A 171 -49.27 6.50 22.78
N PRO A 172 -48.09 6.80 23.36
CA PRO A 172 -46.83 6.25 22.89
C PRO A 172 -46.76 4.76 23.26
N GLY A 173 -46.97 3.88 22.29
CA GLY A 173 -46.61 2.48 22.42
C GLY A 173 -45.09 2.33 22.57
N PRO A 174 -44.60 1.34 23.34
CA PRO A 174 -43.17 1.14 23.55
C PRO A 174 -42.50 0.79 22.22
N SER A 175 -41.67 1.70 21.71
CA SER A 175 -40.84 1.42 20.53
C SER A 175 -39.86 0.28 20.87
N PRO A 176 -39.84 -0.82 20.10
CA PRO A 176 -38.95 -1.93 20.40
C PRO A 176 -37.49 -1.49 20.22
N ILE A 177 -36.68 -1.70 21.26
CA ILE A 177 -35.23 -1.47 21.25
C ILE A 177 -34.62 -2.35 20.17
N ARG A 178 -34.31 -1.75 19.03
CA ARG A 178 -33.72 -2.43 17.88
C ARG A 178 -32.21 -2.52 18.10
N VAL A 179 -31.77 -3.57 18.77
CA VAL A 179 -30.35 -3.87 18.97
C VAL A 179 -29.74 -4.23 17.61
N ARG A 180 -29.16 -3.24 16.91
CA ARG A 180 -28.36 -3.48 15.72
C ARG A 180 -26.97 -3.93 16.17
N PHE A 181 -26.74 -5.24 16.17
CA PHE A 181 -25.41 -5.79 16.34
C PHE A 181 -24.48 -5.19 15.28
N LEU A 182 -23.38 -4.57 15.70
CA LEU A 182 -22.33 -4.13 14.80
C LEU A 182 -21.75 -5.37 14.12
N ARG A 183 -22.05 -5.55 12.83
CA ARG A 183 -21.30 -6.49 12.00
C ARG A 183 -19.83 -6.08 12.05
N ALA A 184 -18.95 -7.04 12.31
CA ALA A 184 -17.51 -6.86 12.16
C ALA A 184 -17.24 -6.35 10.74
N GLU A 185 -16.72 -5.14 10.67
CA GLU A 185 -16.54 -4.47 9.41
C GLU A 185 -15.23 -4.95 8.76
N THR A 186 -15.28 -5.23 7.47
CA THR A 186 -14.08 -5.54 6.69
C THR A 186 -13.13 -4.35 6.63
N GLU A 187 -11.82 -4.57 6.60
CA GLU A 187 -10.81 -3.49 6.55
C GLU A 187 -11.06 -2.49 5.41
N LYS A 188 -11.56 -2.98 4.25
CA LYS A 188 -11.91 -2.15 3.09
C LYS A 188 -13.11 -1.22 3.34
N GLN A 189 -14.07 -1.65 4.16
CA GLN A 189 -15.22 -0.82 4.53
C GLN A 189 -14.80 0.21 5.59
N LYS A 190 -13.94 -0.19 6.55
CA LYS A 190 -13.39 0.71 7.56
C LYS A 190 -12.64 1.88 6.94
N LYS A 191 -11.75 1.58 6.00
CA LYS A 191 -11.01 2.59 5.23
C LYS A 191 -11.93 3.55 4.48
N ARG A 192 -12.97 3.04 3.80
CA ARG A 192 -13.97 3.90 3.13
C ARG A 192 -14.75 4.79 4.09
N ARG A 193 -15.05 4.31 5.30
CA ARG A 193 -15.72 5.14 6.31
C ARG A 193 -14.78 6.23 6.82
N GLU A 194 -13.52 5.91 7.09
CA GLU A 194 -12.52 6.87 7.55
C GLU A 194 -12.28 7.97 6.50
N GLU A 195 -12.30 7.63 5.22
CA GLU A 195 -12.19 8.57 4.10
C GLU A 195 -13.45 9.43 3.89
N SER A 196 -14.59 9.04 4.46
CA SER A 196 -15.86 9.75 4.28
C SER A 196 -15.85 11.15 4.91
N SER A 197 -16.55 12.10 4.27
CA SER A 197 -16.68 13.48 4.75
C SER A 197 -17.39 13.56 6.12
N LEU A 198 -18.35 12.66 6.36
CA LEU A 198 -19.11 12.59 7.62
C LEU A 198 -18.21 12.19 8.80
N HIS A 199 -17.33 11.20 8.61
CA HIS A 199 -16.40 10.80 9.65
C HIS A 199 -15.40 11.92 9.98
N ARG A 200 -14.83 12.56 8.96
CA ARG A 200 -13.93 13.72 9.14
C ARG A 200 -14.61 14.88 9.84
N SER A 201 -15.87 15.17 9.52
CA SER A 201 -16.64 16.22 10.20
C SER A 201 -16.82 15.93 11.69
N LYS A 202 -17.13 14.68 12.04
CA LYS A 202 -17.25 14.25 13.44
C LYS A 202 -15.94 14.38 14.22
N LEU A 203 -14.81 13.99 13.60
CA LEU A 203 -13.49 14.16 14.23
C LEU A 203 -13.17 15.64 14.49
N ILE A 204 -13.47 16.50 13.51
CA ILE A 204 -13.30 17.94 13.68
C ILE A 204 -14.18 18.47 14.82
N GLU A 205 -15.42 18.00 14.95
CA GLU A 205 -16.34 18.42 16.01
C GLU A 205 -15.89 17.97 17.41
N GLN A 206 -15.42 16.71 17.53
CA GLN A 206 -14.95 16.12 18.78
C GLN A 206 -13.63 16.73 19.30
N ASP A 207 -12.77 17.24 18.42
CA ASP A 207 -11.48 17.83 18.81
C ASP A 207 -11.71 19.18 19.54
N PRO A 208 -11.23 19.36 20.78
CA PRO A 208 -11.48 20.57 21.56
C PRO A 208 -10.73 21.79 21.00
N TRP A 209 -11.32 22.97 21.18
CA TRP A 209 -10.66 24.24 20.90
C TRP A 209 -9.73 24.63 22.03
N ILE A 210 -8.47 24.93 21.69
CA ILE A 210 -7.47 25.46 22.61
C ILE A 210 -7.31 26.96 22.33
N PRO A 211 -7.63 27.85 23.28
CA PRO A 211 -7.38 29.28 23.09
C PRO A 211 -5.87 29.54 23.00
N LEU A 212 -5.47 30.46 22.13
CA LEU A 212 -4.08 30.83 21.94
C LEU A 212 -3.87 32.28 22.37
N GLU A 213 -2.79 32.50 23.13
CA GLU A 213 -2.25 33.84 23.40
C GLU A 213 -1.33 34.25 22.25
N ILE A 214 -1.57 35.44 21.71
CA ILE A 214 -0.86 35.94 20.53
C ILE A 214 0.10 37.03 20.99
N HIS A 215 1.38 36.79 20.76
CA HIS A 215 2.44 37.74 21.04
C HIS A 215 2.93 38.37 19.74
N SER A 216 3.05 39.69 19.74
CA SER A 216 3.63 40.43 18.61
C SER A 216 5.13 40.17 18.47
N GLN A 217 5.70 40.50 17.30
CA GLN A 217 7.15 40.36 17.06
C GLN A 217 8.00 41.19 18.04
N LYS A 218 7.45 42.28 18.58
CA LYS A 218 8.16 43.23 19.44
C LYS A 218 8.21 42.77 20.91
N GLU A 219 7.35 41.82 21.30
CA GLU A 219 7.30 41.33 22.67
C GLU A 219 8.49 40.44 23.02
N ILE A 220 8.89 40.51 24.29
CA ILE A 220 10.05 39.79 24.83
C ILE A 220 9.90 38.28 24.64
N VAL A 221 8.69 37.74 24.84
CA VAL A 221 8.38 36.31 24.67
C VAL A 221 8.68 35.83 23.24
N SER A 222 8.34 36.64 22.23
CA SER A 222 8.60 36.32 20.83
C SER A 222 10.10 36.37 20.51
N GLN A 223 10.80 37.36 21.05
CA GLN A 223 12.26 37.49 20.90
C GLN A 223 13.00 36.33 21.53
N GLU A 224 12.59 35.91 22.73
CA GLU A 224 13.17 34.77 23.44
C GLU A 224 12.95 33.46 22.67
N LYS A 225 11.73 33.21 22.16
CA LYS A 225 11.47 32.04 21.30
C LYS A 225 12.29 32.05 20.02
N ARG A 226 12.48 33.21 19.39
CA ARG A 226 13.35 33.36 18.22
C ARG A 226 14.80 33.07 18.57
N ARG A 227 15.28 33.55 19.73
CA ARG A 227 16.63 33.30 20.23
C ARG A 227 16.86 31.80 20.47
N LEU A 228 15.94 31.13 21.17
CA LEU A 228 16.01 29.69 21.43
C LEU A 228 15.96 28.84 20.15
N LEU A 229 15.20 29.26 19.14
CA LEU A 229 15.18 28.60 17.83
C LEU A 229 16.53 28.71 17.09
N LEU A 230 17.28 29.78 17.37
CA LEU A 230 18.56 30.11 16.75
C LEU A 230 19.77 29.60 17.53
N GLU A 231 19.59 29.21 18.78
CA GLU A 231 20.69 28.64 19.57
C GLU A 231 21.14 27.31 18.94
N PRO A 232 22.42 27.20 18.57
CA PRO A 232 22.97 25.94 18.09
C PRO A 232 22.92 24.93 19.24
N LYS A 233 22.08 23.91 19.09
CA LYS A 233 22.05 22.79 20.04
C LYS A 233 23.15 21.82 19.63
N GLU A 234 24.27 21.85 20.33
CA GLU A 234 25.34 20.88 20.15
C GLU A 234 24.78 19.47 20.40
N HIS A 235 24.78 18.66 19.34
CA HIS A 235 24.54 17.23 19.43
C HIS A 235 25.79 16.51 18.93
N PRO A 236 26.14 15.35 19.52
CA PRO A 236 27.33 14.58 19.13
C PRO A 236 27.31 14.14 17.66
N ASP A 237 26.13 14.08 17.02
CA ASP A 237 25.94 13.70 15.61
C ASP A 237 25.78 14.91 14.65
N SER A 238 26.37 16.07 14.99
CA SER A 238 26.13 17.35 14.28
C SER A 238 26.76 17.45 12.89
N LYS A 239 27.59 16.48 12.49
CA LYS A 239 28.02 16.30 11.10
C LYS A 239 27.25 15.11 10.51
N LEU A 240 26.20 15.40 9.75
CA LEU A 240 25.69 14.42 8.80
C LEU A 240 26.72 14.32 7.69
N ASP A 241 27.45 13.21 7.63
CA ASP A 241 28.18 12.88 6.41
C ASP A 241 27.17 12.77 5.27
N ALA A 242 27.52 13.35 4.13
CA ALA A 242 26.68 13.25 2.95
C ALA A 242 26.52 11.75 2.64
N PRO A 243 25.28 11.21 2.62
CA PRO A 243 25.08 9.84 2.21
C PRO A 243 25.55 9.67 0.77
N ASP A 244 25.99 8.46 0.42
CA ASP A 244 26.38 8.16 -0.94
C ASP A 244 25.26 8.54 -1.93
N PRO A 245 25.56 9.24 -3.04
CA PRO A 245 24.54 9.68 -3.99
C PRO A 245 23.69 8.53 -4.55
N GLU A 246 24.28 7.35 -4.75
CA GLU A 246 23.56 6.18 -5.25
C GLU A 246 22.58 5.66 -4.19
N ASP A 247 23.02 5.59 -2.94
CA ASP A 247 22.16 5.25 -1.79
C ASP A 247 20.99 6.23 -1.64
N LEU A 248 21.25 7.53 -1.78
CA LEU A 248 20.22 8.56 -1.66
C LEU A 248 19.17 8.45 -2.78
N ILE A 249 19.61 8.22 -4.02
CA ILE A 249 18.71 7.99 -5.16
C ILE A 249 17.91 6.71 -4.95
N GLN A 250 18.55 5.65 -4.47
CA GLN A 250 17.93 4.37 -4.21
C GLN A 250 16.84 4.48 -3.14
N VAL A 251 17.12 5.12 -2.01
CA VAL A 251 16.12 5.36 -0.96
C VAL A 251 14.99 6.25 -1.47
N ALA A 252 15.30 7.33 -2.19
CA ALA A 252 14.31 8.29 -2.68
C ALA A 252 13.37 7.71 -3.77
N ILE A 253 13.89 6.86 -4.66
CA ILE A 253 13.12 6.30 -5.79
C ILE A 253 12.47 4.96 -5.44
N ILE A 254 13.19 4.07 -4.74
CA ILE A 254 12.73 2.69 -4.48
C ILE A 254 11.90 2.62 -3.19
N GLY A 255 12.25 3.40 -2.17
CA GLY A 255 11.58 3.44 -0.87
C GLY A 255 11.50 2.07 -0.16
N GLU A 256 10.64 1.95 0.85
CA GLU A 256 10.37 0.72 1.63
C GLU A 256 9.81 -0.47 0.81
N LYS A 257 9.63 -0.35 -0.52
CA LYS A 257 9.06 -1.44 -1.36
C LYS A 257 9.98 -2.66 -1.51
N MET A 258 11.21 -2.59 -1.04
CA MET A 258 12.12 -3.75 -0.95
C MET A 258 11.63 -4.80 0.05
N THR A 259 11.02 -4.37 1.17
CA THR A 259 10.63 -5.28 2.28
C THR A 259 9.37 -6.11 2.01
N GLN A 260 8.71 -5.90 0.86
CA GLN A 260 7.46 -6.57 0.48
C GLN A 260 7.63 -7.65 -0.60
N LEU A 261 8.87 -8.01 -0.95
CA LEU A 261 9.12 -9.13 -1.86
C LEU A 261 8.86 -10.44 -1.11
N ASP A 262 7.85 -11.17 -1.58
CA ASP A 262 7.46 -12.46 -1.04
C ASP A 262 7.87 -13.54 -2.04
N LEU A 263 9.08 -14.05 -1.86
CA LEU A 263 9.66 -15.07 -2.74
C LEU A 263 8.98 -16.44 -2.60
N ASP A 264 7.97 -16.58 -1.72
CA ASP A 264 7.13 -17.78 -1.66
C ASP A 264 5.98 -17.71 -2.69
N LYS A 265 5.67 -16.51 -3.21
CA LYS A 265 4.67 -16.30 -4.27
C LYS A 265 5.30 -16.32 -5.66
N CYS A 266 5.16 -17.47 -6.34
CA CYS A 266 5.71 -17.69 -7.68
C CYS A 266 5.14 -16.81 -8.81
N ASP A 267 3.97 -16.19 -8.60
CA ASP A 267 3.32 -15.32 -9.60
C ASP A 267 3.60 -13.83 -9.38
N GLN A 268 4.40 -13.48 -8.36
CA GLN A 268 4.78 -12.09 -8.13
C GLN A 268 5.70 -11.57 -9.26
N LEU A 269 5.40 -10.38 -9.78
CA LEU A 269 6.27 -9.71 -10.74
C LEU A 269 7.51 -9.15 -10.03
N ILE A 270 8.67 -9.72 -10.34
CA ILE A 270 9.97 -9.31 -9.79
C ILE A 270 10.77 -8.58 -10.89
N SER A 271 11.16 -7.32 -10.65
CA SER A 271 12.00 -6.57 -11.58
C SER A 271 13.48 -6.95 -11.43
N LEU A 272 14.25 -6.91 -12.52
CA LEU A 272 15.69 -7.24 -12.48
C LEU A 272 16.48 -6.33 -11.54
N ARG A 273 16.13 -5.04 -11.50
CA ARG A 273 16.73 -4.09 -10.55
C ARG A 273 16.53 -4.54 -9.11
N ARG A 274 15.32 -4.99 -8.74
CA ARG A 274 15.05 -5.51 -7.39
C ARG A 274 15.83 -6.77 -7.09
N THR A 275 15.97 -7.67 -8.07
CA THR A 275 16.77 -8.90 -7.90
C THR A 275 18.20 -8.59 -7.50
N ARG A 276 18.85 -7.60 -8.11
CA ARG A 276 20.26 -7.23 -7.80
C ARG A 276 20.50 -6.68 -6.40
N HIS A 277 19.46 -6.21 -5.72
CA HIS A 277 19.57 -5.68 -4.36
C HIS A 277 19.15 -6.68 -3.27
N LEU A 278 18.74 -7.90 -3.67
CA LEU A 278 18.52 -8.97 -2.71
C LEU A 278 19.87 -9.54 -2.24
N PRO A 279 19.95 -10.19 -1.06
CA PRO A 279 21.10 -11.01 -0.68
C PRO A 279 21.42 -12.05 -1.75
N GLU A 280 22.68 -12.47 -1.88
CA GLU A 280 23.18 -13.30 -2.99
C GLU A 280 22.28 -14.52 -3.31
N VAL A 281 21.96 -15.31 -2.28
CA VAL A 281 21.11 -16.51 -2.41
C VAL A 281 19.70 -16.16 -2.88
N GLU A 282 19.15 -15.06 -2.38
CA GLU A 282 17.81 -14.59 -2.75
C GLU A 282 17.78 -14.01 -4.16
N GLN A 283 18.88 -13.43 -4.66
CA GLN A 283 18.97 -13.02 -6.08
C GLN A 283 18.77 -14.23 -6.99
N ILE A 284 19.46 -15.33 -6.69
CA ILE A 284 19.40 -16.57 -7.46
C ILE A 284 18.00 -17.19 -7.37
N ARG A 285 17.42 -17.24 -6.16
CA ARG A 285 16.04 -17.71 -5.94
C ARG A 285 15.03 -16.91 -6.76
N ALA A 286 15.10 -15.57 -6.69
CA ALA A 286 14.21 -14.67 -7.41
C ALA A 286 14.36 -14.79 -8.94
N LEU A 287 15.60 -14.96 -9.42
CA LEU A 287 15.88 -15.19 -10.83
C LEU A 287 15.26 -16.50 -11.33
N VAL A 288 15.46 -17.60 -10.60
CA VAL A 288 14.91 -18.93 -10.96
C VAL A 288 13.38 -18.92 -10.95
N LEU A 289 12.75 -18.27 -9.96
CA LEU A 289 11.30 -18.09 -9.88
C LEU A 289 10.75 -17.39 -11.12
N LYS A 290 11.41 -16.32 -11.54
CA LYS A 290 11.00 -15.50 -12.68
C LYS A 290 11.25 -16.21 -14.02
N ALA A 291 12.46 -16.72 -14.22
CA ALA A 291 12.87 -17.31 -15.50
C ALA A 291 12.25 -18.69 -15.73
N ARG A 292 12.01 -19.47 -14.65
CA ARG A 292 11.56 -20.88 -14.61
C ARG A 292 12.48 -21.89 -15.32
N ILE A 293 13.19 -21.46 -16.35
CA ILE A 293 14.23 -22.20 -17.06
C ILE A 293 15.24 -21.19 -17.63
N ILE A 294 16.53 -21.43 -17.42
CA ILE A 294 17.60 -20.51 -17.81
C ILE A 294 18.94 -21.26 -17.93
N THR A 295 19.84 -20.78 -18.78
CA THR A 295 21.21 -21.32 -18.83
C THR A 295 22.11 -20.66 -17.79
N THR A 296 23.30 -21.23 -17.55
CA THR A 296 24.22 -20.65 -16.56
C THR A 296 24.81 -19.34 -17.07
N ILE A 297 25.12 -19.26 -18.38
CA ILE A 297 25.63 -18.02 -18.98
C ILE A 297 24.58 -16.91 -18.89
N GLU A 298 23.34 -17.19 -19.27
CA GLU A 298 22.26 -16.21 -19.19
C GLU A 298 21.98 -15.78 -17.74
N ALA A 299 21.95 -16.73 -16.80
CA ALA A 299 21.67 -16.42 -15.40
C ALA A 299 22.68 -15.45 -14.79
N MET A 300 23.96 -15.61 -15.16
CA MET A 300 25.05 -14.77 -14.65
C MET A 300 24.96 -13.32 -15.12
N GLN A 301 24.24 -13.02 -16.19
CA GLN A 301 24.02 -11.64 -16.66
C GLN A 301 22.99 -10.88 -15.80
N TYR A 302 22.17 -11.60 -15.02
CA TYR A 302 21.04 -11.01 -14.30
C TYR A 302 21.28 -10.84 -12.80
N VAL A 303 22.24 -11.55 -12.21
CA VAL A 303 22.64 -11.41 -10.80
C VAL A 303 23.75 -10.36 -10.64
N SER A 304 24.13 -10.03 -9.39
CA SER A 304 25.28 -9.17 -9.09
C SER A 304 26.57 -9.72 -9.69
N GLU A 305 27.47 -8.81 -10.12
CA GLU A 305 28.81 -9.16 -10.64
C GLU A 305 29.72 -9.77 -9.56
N GLU A 306 29.39 -9.56 -8.28
CA GLU A 306 30.08 -10.15 -7.14
C GLU A 306 29.87 -11.67 -7.03
N ILE A 307 28.74 -12.18 -7.56
CA ILE A 307 28.42 -13.61 -7.50
C ILE A 307 29.24 -14.34 -8.56
N THR A 308 30.27 -15.04 -8.12
CA THR A 308 31.07 -15.88 -9.01
C THR A 308 30.28 -17.08 -9.53
N ARG A 309 30.74 -17.66 -10.65
CA ARG A 309 30.11 -18.85 -11.25
C ARG A 309 30.01 -20.03 -10.28
N GLU A 310 31.03 -20.24 -9.45
CA GLU A 310 31.04 -21.35 -8.47
C GLU A 310 30.01 -21.14 -7.36
N VAL A 311 29.91 -19.91 -6.85
CA VAL A 311 28.90 -19.53 -5.86
C VAL A 311 27.49 -19.69 -6.43
N PHE A 312 27.27 -19.22 -7.66
CA PHE A 312 26.01 -19.42 -8.37
C PHE A 312 25.63 -20.91 -8.47
N LEU A 313 26.56 -21.75 -8.94
CA LEU A 313 26.34 -23.20 -9.10
C LEU A 313 26.03 -23.89 -7.77
N THR A 314 26.57 -23.39 -6.67
CA THR A 314 26.32 -23.93 -5.33
C THR A 314 24.87 -23.66 -4.90
N TYR A 315 24.41 -22.41 -5.02
CA TYR A 315 23.08 -22.01 -4.55
C TYR A 315 21.94 -22.37 -5.51
N VAL A 316 22.17 -22.38 -6.83
CA VAL A 316 21.09 -22.65 -7.81
C VAL A 316 20.48 -24.05 -7.65
N GLN A 317 21.27 -25.01 -7.17
CA GLN A 317 20.84 -26.40 -6.89
C GLN A 317 19.74 -26.48 -5.82
N ASP A 318 19.60 -25.48 -4.96
CA ASP A 318 18.53 -25.43 -3.97
C ASP A 318 17.18 -25.08 -4.59
N PHE A 319 17.17 -24.41 -5.75
CA PHE A 319 15.97 -23.87 -6.38
C PHE A 319 15.64 -24.50 -7.74
N ALA A 320 16.61 -25.12 -8.40
CA ALA A 320 16.47 -25.71 -9.73
C ALA A 320 17.18 -27.05 -9.85
N HIS A 321 16.74 -27.85 -10.81
CA HIS A 321 17.41 -29.07 -11.27
C HIS A 321 17.98 -28.87 -12.67
N LEU A 322 19.07 -29.56 -12.98
CA LEU A 322 19.72 -29.47 -14.28
C LEU A 322 19.12 -30.50 -15.24
N VAL A 323 18.68 -30.04 -16.41
CA VAL A 323 18.15 -30.87 -17.50
C VAL A 323 18.89 -30.51 -18.78
N HIS A 324 19.70 -31.45 -19.28
CA HIS A 324 20.55 -31.27 -20.47
C HIS A 324 21.49 -30.05 -20.43
N GLY A 325 21.91 -29.57 -19.25
CA GLY A 325 22.76 -28.37 -19.14
C GLY A 325 21.98 -27.07 -18.96
N VAL A 326 20.66 -27.14 -18.80
CA VAL A 326 19.78 -26.01 -18.53
C VAL A 326 19.16 -26.15 -17.14
N TRP A 327 19.14 -25.07 -16.35
CA TRP A 327 18.50 -25.06 -15.04
C TRP A 327 16.99 -24.91 -15.17
N VAL A 328 16.23 -25.82 -14.58
CA VAL A 328 14.77 -25.82 -14.56
C VAL A 328 14.30 -25.74 -13.11
N ILE A 329 13.43 -24.77 -12.80
CA ILE A 329 12.90 -24.59 -11.43
C ILE A 329 12.29 -25.89 -10.88
N LYS A 330 12.54 -26.16 -9.60
CA LYS A 330 12.00 -27.33 -8.90
C LYS A 330 10.46 -27.31 -8.87
N SER A 331 9.86 -28.48 -9.09
CA SER A 331 8.41 -28.64 -9.12
C SER A 331 7.73 -28.33 -7.78
N GLU A 332 8.44 -28.50 -6.66
CA GLU A 332 7.93 -28.18 -5.32
C GLU A 332 7.76 -26.68 -5.05
N MET A 333 8.52 -25.83 -5.75
CA MET A 333 8.39 -24.38 -5.62
C MET A 333 7.11 -23.88 -6.28
N LEU A 334 6.76 -24.44 -7.45
CA LEU A 334 5.59 -24.02 -8.23
C LEU A 334 4.27 -24.61 -7.74
N TYR A 335 4.29 -25.84 -7.22
CA TYR A 335 3.08 -26.57 -6.83
C TYR A 335 3.14 -26.91 -5.34
N GLN A 336 2.72 -25.94 -4.53
CA GLN A 336 2.72 -26.04 -3.06
C GLN A 336 1.44 -26.72 -2.56
N GLY A 337 1.55 -27.81 -1.80
CA GLY A 337 0.42 -28.50 -1.17
C GLY A 337 0.22 -29.96 -1.61
N GLU A 338 -0.35 -30.77 -0.72
CA GLU A 338 -0.48 -32.22 -0.91
C GLU A 338 -1.37 -32.60 -2.10
N HIS A 339 -2.41 -31.81 -2.38
CA HIS A 339 -3.34 -32.04 -3.48
C HIS A 339 -2.71 -31.85 -4.88
N GLN A 340 -1.53 -31.23 -4.96
CA GLN A 340 -0.83 -30.96 -6.22
C GLN A 340 0.24 -32.02 -6.54
N THR A 341 0.27 -33.13 -5.80
CA THR A 341 1.27 -34.19 -5.98
C THR A 341 1.22 -34.83 -7.38
N ALA A 342 0.03 -34.94 -7.98
CA ALA A 342 -0.12 -35.41 -9.36
C ALA A 342 0.49 -34.44 -10.38
N LEU A 343 0.30 -33.13 -10.20
CA LEU A 343 0.89 -32.08 -11.07
C LEU A 343 2.42 -32.10 -10.99
N ARG A 344 2.98 -32.18 -9.76
CA ARG A 344 4.42 -32.31 -9.53
C ARG A 344 5.00 -33.55 -10.21
N SER A 345 4.36 -34.70 -10.00
CA SER A 345 4.83 -35.98 -10.55
C SER A 345 4.72 -36.02 -12.08
N ALA A 346 3.69 -35.42 -12.66
CA ALA A 346 3.54 -35.31 -14.11
C ALA A 346 4.62 -34.42 -14.74
N ARG A 347 4.89 -33.27 -14.12
CA ARG A 347 5.98 -32.37 -14.52
C ARG A 347 7.35 -33.06 -14.45
N ASP A 348 7.65 -33.68 -13.32
CA ASP A 348 8.93 -34.36 -13.11
C ASP A 348 9.10 -35.54 -14.07
N LEU A 349 8.02 -36.27 -14.39
CA LEU A 349 8.06 -37.35 -15.38
C LEU A 349 8.41 -36.81 -16.76
N ALA A 350 7.81 -35.69 -17.17
CA ALA A 350 8.12 -35.05 -18.44
C ALA A 350 9.59 -34.60 -18.50
N LEU A 351 10.13 -34.04 -17.41
CA LEU A 351 11.55 -33.67 -17.31
C LEU A 351 12.47 -34.90 -17.33
N CYS A 352 12.10 -36.01 -16.69
CA CYS A 352 12.83 -37.28 -16.77
C CYS A 352 12.89 -37.81 -18.22
N LEU A 353 11.75 -37.80 -18.92
CA LEU A 353 11.67 -38.26 -20.31
C LEU A 353 12.54 -37.40 -21.22
N ILE A 354 12.48 -36.08 -21.07
CA ILE A 354 13.36 -35.16 -21.82
C ILE A 354 14.83 -35.47 -21.51
N THR A 355 15.20 -35.59 -20.23
CA THR A 355 16.57 -35.92 -19.80
C THR A 355 17.08 -37.22 -20.46
N ALA A 356 16.22 -38.22 -20.59
CA ALA A 356 16.52 -39.50 -21.23
C ALA A 356 16.51 -39.46 -22.77
N GLY A 357 16.20 -38.31 -23.39
CA GLY A 357 16.07 -38.17 -24.85
C GLY A 357 14.78 -38.78 -25.41
N LEU A 358 13.82 -39.10 -24.56
CA LEU A 358 12.54 -39.72 -24.93
C LEU A 358 11.48 -38.66 -25.25
N PRO A 359 10.54 -38.95 -26.18
CA PRO A 359 9.49 -38.01 -26.52
C PRO A 359 8.44 -37.91 -25.39
N VAL A 360 8.06 -36.69 -25.03
CA VAL A 360 6.94 -36.44 -24.11
C VAL A 360 5.64 -36.36 -24.91
N ARG A 361 4.64 -37.16 -24.54
CA ARG A 361 3.29 -37.14 -25.14
C ARG A 361 2.25 -36.80 -24.08
N ARG A 362 1.35 -35.87 -24.41
CA ARG A 362 0.25 -35.49 -23.50
C ARG A 362 -0.69 -36.67 -23.21
N SER A 363 -0.91 -37.56 -24.18
CA SER A 363 -1.73 -38.76 -24.02
C SER A 363 -1.25 -39.61 -22.85
N ASP A 364 0.07 -39.78 -22.76
CA ASP A 364 0.71 -40.69 -21.82
C ASP A 364 0.66 -40.10 -20.41
N LEU A 365 0.93 -38.79 -20.30
CA LEU A 365 0.79 -38.05 -19.04
C LEU A 365 -0.67 -38.01 -18.56
N ARG A 366 -1.62 -37.78 -19.47
CA ARG A 366 -3.06 -37.79 -19.15
C ARG A 366 -3.50 -39.15 -18.64
N GLN A 367 -3.09 -40.22 -19.29
CA GLN A 367 -3.43 -41.58 -18.88
C GLN A 367 -2.79 -41.94 -17.53
N ALA A 368 -1.54 -41.55 -17.31
CA ALA A 368 -0.81 -41.86 -16.08
C ALA A 368 -1.35 -41.10 -14.86
N PHE A 369 -1.68 -39.81 -15.01
CA PHE A 369 -2.00 -38.93 -13.88
C PHE A 369 -3.46 -38.47 -13.81
N GLY A 370 -4.27 -38.73 -14.83
CA GLY A 370 -5.68 -38.32 -14.87
C GLY A 370 -5.91 -36.81 -14.94
N LEU A 371 -4.92 -36.06 -15.42
CA LEU A 371 -4.95 -34.59 -15.50
C LEU A 371 -5.74 -34.09 -16.72
N SER A 372 -6.28 -32.87 -16.64
CA SER A 372 -6.92 -32.23 -17.80
C SER A 372 -5.88 -31.85 -18.85
N ILE A 373 -6.33 -31.55 -20.08
CA ILE A 373 -5.43 -31.09 -21.14
C ILE A 373 -4.86 -29.71 -20.79
N ASP A 374 -5.69 -28.84 -20.19
CA ASP A 374 -5.29 -27.49 -19.80
C ASP A 374 -4.21 -27.52 -18.70
N ASP A 375 -4.32 -28.43 -17.72
CA ASP A 375 -3.27 -28.63 -16.71
C ASP A 375 -1.95 -29.07 -17.34
N LEU A 376 -2.01 -29.99 -18.31
CA LEU A 376 -0.82 -30.50 -19.00
C LEU A 376 -0.18 -29.43 -19.89
N ASP A 377 -0.97 -28.60 -20.56
CA ASP A 377 -0.45 -27.47 -21.35
C ASP A 377 0.16 -26.40 -20.45
N SER A 378 -0.46 -26.11 -19.30
CA SER A 378 0.10 -25.24 -18.27
C SER A 378 1.45 -25.76 -17.75
N ILE A 379 1.52 -27.05 -17.40
CA ILE A 379 2.76 -27.71 -16.94
C ILE A 379 3.85 -27.61 -18.00
N LEU A 380 3.59 -28.08 -19.22
CA LEU A 380 4.60 -28.16 -20.27
C LEU A 380 5.04 -26.77 -20.73
N GLY A 381 4.12 -25.79 -20.78
CA GLY A 381 4.43 -24.40 -21.11
C GLY A 381 5.40 -23.73 -20.14
N THR A 382 5.58 -24.26 -18.92
CA THR A 382 6.53 -23.68 -17.97
C THR A 382 8.00 -23.90 -18.34
N PHE A 383 8.35 -24.95 -19.10
CA PHE A 383 9.75 -25.30 -19.41
C PHE A 383 9.99 -25.74 -20.87
N ALA A 384 8.95 -26.17 -21.59
CA ALA A 384 9.06 -26.74 -22.92
C ALA A 384 8.30 -25.93 -23.97
N LYS A 385 8.76 -26.06 -25.23
CA LYS A 385 8.07 -25.59 -26.44
C LYS A 385 7.82 -26.77 -27.37
N ILE A 386 6.95 -26.56 -28.34
CA ILE A 386 6.64 -27.56 -29.36
C ILE A 386 7.55 -27.30 -30.55
N GLU A 387 8.30 -28.32 -30.93
CA GLU A 387 9.09 -28.34 -32.14
C GLU A 387 8.42 -29.27 -33.17
N CYS A 388 8.30 -28.76 -34.39
CA CYS A 388 7.75 -29.48 -35.53
C CYS A 388 8.84 -29.63 -36.59
N SER A 389 9.63 -30.70 -36.49
CA SER A 389 10.70 -31.00 -37.44
C SER A 389 10.36 -32.27 -38.21
N ALA A 390 10.41 -32.21 -39.55
CA ALA A 390 10.13 -33.33 -40.45
C ALA A 390 8.81 -34.10 -40.18
N GLY A 391 7.72 -33.35 -39.90
CA GLY A 391 6.39 -33.93 -39.67
C GLY A 391 6.18 -34.58 -38.30
N ARG A 392 7.18 -34.56 -37.41
CA ARG A 392 7.06 -35.05 -36.03
C ARG A 392 6.93 -33.87 -35.06
N ARG A 393 5.84 -33.86 -34.29
CA ARG A 393 5.59 -32.90 -33.22
C ARG A 393 6.19 -33.44 -31.92
N ARG A 394 7.18 -32.75 -31.36
CA ARG A 394 7.82 -33.14 -30.08
C ARG A 394 7.88 -31.96 -29.12
N TRP A 395 7.80 -32.25 -27.84
CA TRP A 395 8.14 -31.29 -26.80
C TRP A 395 9.64 -31.31 -26.55
N VAL A 396 10.25 -30.13 -26.57
CA VAL A 396 11.68 -29.91 -26.29
C VAL A 396 11.80 -28.75 -25.31
N LEU A 397 12.92 -28.66 -24.60
CA LEU A 397 13.18 -27.49 -23.76
C LEU A 397 13.09 -26.22 -24.59
N ARG A 398 12.53 -25.16 -24.00
CA ARG A 398 12.37 -23.88 -24.72
C ARG A 398 13.70 -23.14 -24.89
N VAL A 399 14.62 -23.37 -23.96
CA VAL A 399 15.99 -22.87 -23.92
C VAL A 399 16.93 -24.00 -24.37
N GLU A 400 17.85 -23.67 -25.27
CA GLU A 400 18.89 -24.58 -25.73
C GLU A 400 20.06 -24.60 -24.74
N PRO A 401 20.72 -25.75 -24.55
CA PRO A 401 21.81 -25.84 -23.60
C PRO A 401 23.07 -25.12 -24.07
N ASP A 402 23.79 -24.53 -23.12
CA ASP A 402 25.08 -23.90 -23.37
C ASP A 402 26.11 -24.96 -23.78
N ALA A 403 26.82 -24.75 -24.88
CA ALA A 403 27.89 -25.65 -25.33
C ALA A 403 29.11 -25.69 -24.38
N THR A 404 29.21 -24.74 -23.45
CA THR A 404 30.33 -24.60 -22.53
C THR A 404 30.09 -25.24 -21.17
N PHE A 405 28.84 -25.63 -20.85
CA PHE A 405 28.51 -26.22 -19.56
C PHE A 405 28.99 -27.67 -19.47
N GLY A 406 29.73 -28.01 -18.41
CA GLY A 406 30.32 -29.34 -18.21
C GLY A 406 31.81 -29.42 -18.59
N GLN A 407 32.47 -28.29 -18.81
CA GLN A 407 33.92 -28.24 -19.05
C GLN A 407 34.72 -28.31 -17.74
N ASN A 408 34.14 -27.82 -16.64
CA ASN A 408 34.81 -27.76 -15.34
C ASN A 408 34.45 -28.98 -14.48
N LYS A 409 35.37 -29.40 -13.60
CA LYS A 409 35.15 -30.55 -12.68
C LYS A 409 33.87 -30.39 -11.84
N MET A 410 33.63 -29.19 -11.30
CA MET A 410 32.43 -28.90 -10.50
C MET A 410 31.14 -29.10 -11.30
N GLU A 411 31.10 -28.62 -12.54
CA GLU A 411 29.92 -28.77 -13.41
C GLU A 411 29.68 -30.24 -13.78
N LEU A 412 30.76 -31.01 -14.03
CA LEU A 412 30.68 -32.45 -14.25
C LEU A 412 30.13 -33.20 -13.04
N ASP A 413 30.60 -32.86 -11.84
CA ASP A 413 30.11 -33.46 -10.60
C ASP A 413 28.62 -33.17 -10.38
N ILE A 414 28.17 -31.94 -10.66
CA ILE A 414 26.75 -31.55 -10.66
C ILE A 414 25.96 -32.37 -11.68
N MET A 415 26.45 -32.49 -12.92
CA MET A 415 25.77 -33.28 -13.97
C MET A 415 25.60 -34.75 -13.58
N VAL A 416 26.61 -35.34 -12.93
CA VAL A 416 26.54 -36.71 -12.42
C VAL A 416 25.52 -36.81 -11.28
N GLY A 417 25.53 -35.85 -10.35
CA GLY A 417 24.58 -35.77 -9.25
C GLY A 417 23.13 -35.67 -9.73
N GLU A 418 22.86 -34.75 -10.65
CA GLU A 418 21.55 -34.51 -11.25
C GLU A 418 21.06 -35.72 -12.05
N ARG A 419 21.95 -36.42 -12.78
CA ARG A 419 21.59 -37.68 -13.46
C ARG A 419 21.12 -38.75 -12.46
N ARG A 420 21.80 -38.89 -11.33
CA ARG A 420 21.39 -39.84 -10.27
C ARG A 420 20.06 -39.41 -9.65
N TYR A 421 19.86 -38.11 -9.44
CA TYR A 421 18.60 -37.55 -8.93
C TYR A 421 17.44 -37.91 -9.86
N TRP A 422 17.55 -37.63 -11.16
CA TRP A 422 16.49 -37.94 -12.13
C TRP A 422 16.18 -39.43 -12.23
N HIS A 423 17.19 -40.30 -12.13
CA HIS A 423 16.97 -41.74 -12.08
C HIS A 423 16.17 -42.17 -10.84
N LYS A 424 16.56 -41.68 -9.66
CA LYS A 424 15.83 -41.93 -8.40
C LYS A 424 14.41 -41.35 -8.45
N ARG A 425 14.23 -40.17 -9.04
CA ARG A 425 12.93 -39.51 -9.17
C ARG A 425 12.00 -40.30 -10.11
N TRP A 426 12.52 -40.81 -11.22
CA TRP A 426 11.80 -41.72 -12.11
C TRP A 426 11.28 -42.94 -11.37
N GLU A 427 12.12 -43.61 -10.57
CA GLU A 427 11.69 -44.77 -9.77
C GLU A 427 10.58 -44.42 -8.77
N GLN A 428 10.69 -43.26 -8.10
CA GLN A 428 9.68 -42.78 -7.17
C GLN A 428 8.34 -42.55 -7.86
N ILE A 429 8.34 -41.91 -9.04
CA ILE A 429 7.14 -41.67 -9.83
C ILE A 429 6.53 -43.00 -10.29
N HIS A 430 7.36 -43.95 -10.73
CA HIS A 430 6.90 -45.28 -11.13
C HIS A 430 6.24 -46.03 -9.97
N ARG A 431 6.83 -45.98 -8.76
CA ARG A 431 6.21 -46.56 -7.55
C ARG A 431 4.89 -45.86 -7.22
N TYR A 432 4.83 -44.53 -7.31
CA TYR A 432 3.60 -43.77 -7.12
C TYR A 432 2.49 -44.22 -8.07
N LEU A 433 2.79 -44.34 -9.37
CA LEU A 433 1.83 -44.79 -10.39
C LEU A 433 1.32 -46.21 -10.12
N ASN A 434 2.21 -47.14 -9.78
CA ASN A 434 1.83 -48.51 -9.42
C ASN A 434 0.85 -48.57 -8.24
N VAL A 435 1.09 -47.76 -7.20
CA VAL A 435 0.20 -47.66 -6.04
C VAL A 435 -1.17 -47.08 -6.44
N GLN A 436 -1.20 -46.07 -7.31
CA GLN A 436 -2.46 -45.49 -7.80
C GLN A 436 -3.25 -46.48 -8.67
N GLU A 437 -2.58 -47.23 -9.54
CA GLU A 437 -3.23 -48.28 -10.32
C GLU A 437 -3.84 -49.37 -9.43
N ALA A 438 -3.13 -49.81 -8.39
CA ALA A 438 -3.64 -50.79 -7.45
C ALA A 438 -4.87 -50.27 -6.70
N LYS A 439 -4.87 -49.00 -6.27
CA LYS A 439 -6.03 -48.33 -5.66
C LYS A 439 -7.22 -48.28 -6.63
N ASN A 440 -6.99 -47.88 -7.88
CA ASN A 440 -8.04 -47.79 -8.89
C ASN A 440 -8.66 -49.16 -9.20
N LYS A 441 -7.84 -50.21 -9.30
CA LYS A 441 -8.29 -51.60 -9.47
C LYS A 441 -9.11 -52.08 -8.25
N ALA A 442 -8.70 -51.73 -7.03
CA ALA A 442 -9.43 -52.06 -5.81
C ALA A 442 -10.79 -51.34 -5.71
N VAL A 443 -10.87 -50.07 -6.09
CA VAL A 443 -12.13 -49.29 -6.13
C VAL A 443 -13.07 -49.83 -7.22
N ALA A 444 -12.55 -50.16 -8.40
CA ALA A 444 -13.33 -50.77 -9.48
C ALA A 444 -13.89 -52.15 -9.06
N SER A 445 -13.10 -52.96 -8.36
CA SER A 445 -13.54 -54.24 -7.80
C SER A 445 -14.64 -54.06 -6.74
N ARG A 446 -14.50 -53.09 -5.82
CA ARG A 446 -15.54 -52.76 -4.82
C ARG A 446 -16.84 -52.27 -5.47
N ARG A 447 -16.78 -51.44 -6.51
CA ARG A 447 -17.96 -51.00 -7.28
C ARG A 447 -18.67 -52.17 -7.96
N LYS A 448 -17.93 -53.08 -8.60
CA LYS A 448 -18.49 -54.31 -9.18
C LYS A 448 -19.14 -55.22 -8.13
N ASN A 449 -18.55 -55.32 -6.94
CA ASN A 449 -19.11 -56.13 -5.85
C ASN A 449 -20.35 -55.49 -5.20
N SER A 450 -20.40 -54.16 -5.13
CA SER A 450 -21.58 -53.40 -4.67
C SER A 450 -22.75 -53.53 -5.66
N GLN A 451 -22.49 -53.45 -6.97
CA GLN A 451 -23.52 -53.66 -8.00
C GLN A 451 -24.06 -55.10 -8.00
N ARG A 452 -23.21 -56.10 -7.71
CA ARG A 452 -23.66 -57.50 -7.53
C ARG A 452 -24.50 -57.71 -6.28
N ARG A 453 -24.28 -56.93 -5.21
CA ARG A 453 -25.10 -56.99 -3.99
C ARG A 453 -26.44 -56.24 -4.13
N SER A 454 -26.53 -55.19 -4.97
CA SER A 454 -27.79 -54.49 -5.25
C SER A 454 -28.69 -55.20 -6.27
N SER A 455 -28.18 -56.17 -7.03
CA SER A 455 -28.99 -57.01 -7.93
C SER A 455 -29.66 -58.20 -7.23
N GLY A 456 -29.57 -58.29 -5.90
CA GLY A 456 -30.07 -59.40 -5.08
C GLY A 456 -31.01 -58.96 -3.96
N SER A 457 -31.99 -58.11 -4.23
CA SER A 457 -33.18 -57.97 -3.38
C SER A 457 -34.34 -57.40 -4.20
N GLY A 458 -35.15 -58.28 -4.77
CA GLY A 458 -36.44 -57.90 -5.35
C GLY A 458 -37.47 -57.68 -4.26
N THR A 459 -37.85 -56.43 -4.01
CA THR A 459 -39.13 -56.05 -3.40
C THR A 459 -39.49 -54.61 -3.78
N SER A 460 -40.51 -54.49 -4.63
CA SER A 460 -41.52 -53.43 -4.83
C SER A 460 -41.24 -51.95 -4.46
N PRO A 461 -41.69 -50.99 -5.31
CA PRO A 461 -41.48 -49.57 -5.08
C PRO A 461 -42.56 -49.01 -4.15
N LYS A 462 -42.16 -48.48 -2.98
CA LYS A 462 -43.00 -47.54 -2.21
C LYS A 462 -42.50 -46.12 -2.44
N LYS A 463 -43.39 -45.29 -3.00
CA LYS A 463 -43.30 -43.83 -3.05
C LYS A 463 -42.84 -43.28 -1.70
N ARG A 464 -41.78 -42.47 -1.67
CA ARG A 464 -41.55 -41.50 -0.59
C ARG A 464 -41.28 -40.12 -1.17
N THR A 465 -42.16 -39.25 -0.68
CA THR A 465 -42.24 -37.80 -0.68
C THR A 465 -40.91 -37.07 -0.52
N THR A 466 -40.83 -35.94 -1.23
CA THR A 466 -39.85 -34.87 -1.09
C THR A 466 -39.83 -34.32 0.35
N SER A 467 -38.69 -34.44 1.02
CA SER A 467 -38.39 -33.70 2.25
C SER A 467 -37.27 -32.71 1.99
N ALA A 468 -37.61 -31.42 2.03
CA ALA A 468 -36.67 -30.31 2.01
C ALA A 468 -35.69 -30.44 3.19
N THR A 469 -34.39 -30.39 2.90
CA THR A 469 -33.36 -30.31 3.94
C THR A 469 -32.91 -28.86 4.05
N ARG A 470 -33.21 -28.30 5.21
CA ARG A 470 -32.87 -26.96 5.67
C ARG A 470 -31.40 -26.99 6.11
N THR A 471 -30.53 -26.27 5.42
CA THR A 471 -29.17 -26.01 5.89
C THR A 471 -29.26 -25.05 7.06
N VAL A 472 -28.84 -25.51 8.23
CA VAL A 472 -28.60 -24.71 9.42
C VAL A 472 -27.11 -24.39 9.44
N LEU A 473 -26.77 -23.12 9.31
CA LEU A 473 -25.48 -22.56 9.71
C LEU A 473 -25.64 -22.09 11.16
N ILE A 474 -24.75 -22.53 12.03
CA ILE A 474 -24.53 -21.98 13.37
C ILE A 474 -23.06 -21.53 13.43
N ASP A 475 -22.88 -20.39 14.10
CA ASP A 475 -21.73 -19.48 14.17
C ASP A 475 -20.31 -20.07 14.14
#